data_AF-F5RHV3-F1
#
_entry.id   AF-F5RHV3-F1
#
_cell.length_a   1.000
_cell.length_b   1.000
_cell.length_c   1.000
_cell.angle_alpha   90.00
_cell.angle_beta   90.00
_cell.angle_gamma   90.00
#
_symmetry.space_group_name_H-M   'P 1'
#
loop_
_entity.id
_entity.type
_entity.pdbx_description
1 polymer ?
#
loop_
_entity_poly.entity_id
_entity_poly.type
_entity_poly.pdbx_seq_one_letter_code
_entity_poly.pdbx_strand_id
1 'polypeptide(L)'
;MSGLFAYPNSVRLIGRICRPPHVGLHKRCHPPMPFFHVLIEGTNLYIAGEEDQPPIVGFFTSRVVWAGDLKAAEAKALRNVRDVWTRGDCADQPTAEQLSLAVSESSSSSFRQWLLAPNKGHVFFPMEPVDEAQPIAPADGFAAR
;
A
#
# COMPACT_ATOMS: atom_id res chain seq x y z
N MET A 1 12.41 51.94 1.08
CA MET A 1 13.88 51.81 1.07
C MET A 1 14.29 50.71 2.06
N SER A 2 14.63 49.56 1.48
CA SER A 2 15.62 48.57 1.89
C SER A 2 15.93 48.37 3.39
N GLY A 3 15.23 47.42 4.02
CA GLY A 3 15.67 46.78 5.25
C GLY A 3 16.58 45.58 4.93
N LEU A 4 17.88 45.77 5.08
CA LEU A 4 18.92 44.73 5.02
C LEU A 4 18.84 43.85 6.27
N PHE A 5 18.35 42.61 6.13
CA PHE A 5 18.58 41.57 7.13
C PHE A 5 19.82 40.77 6.74
N ALA A 6 20.93 41.07 7.41
CA ALA A 6 22.15 40.28 7.39
C ALA A 6 21.98 39.07 8.31
N TYR A 7 22.01 37.86 7.75
CA TYR A 7 22.16 36.61 8.49
C TYR A 7 23.66 36.25 8.57
N PRO A 8 24.26 36.11 9.76
CA PRO A 8 25.62 35.59 9.88
C PRO A 8 25.64 34.07 9.71
N ASN A 9 26.22 33.63 8.59
CA ASN A 9 26.74 32.27 8.38
C ASN A 9 27.65 31.86 9.54
N SER A 10 27.25 30.84 10.30
CA SER A 10 28.09 30.17 11.29
C SER A 10 28.14 28.67 10.98
N VAL A 11 28.95 28.30 9.98
CA VAL A 11 29.40 26.91 9.80
C VAL A 11 30.67 26.71 10.62
N ARG A 12 30.53 26.19 11.85
CA ARG A 12 31.67 25.64 12.60
C ARG A 12 31.93 24.21 12.13
N LEU A 13 32.84 24.05 11.19
CA LEU A 13 33.52 22.78 10.89
C LEU A 13 34.51 22.49 12.03
N ILE A 14 34.07 21.75 13.05
CA ILE A 14 35.00 21.11 14.00
C ILE A 14 35.24 19.70 13.51
N GLY A 15 36.44 19.50 12.96
CA GLY A 15 36.95 18.21 12.55
C GLY A 15 37.01 17.23 13.71
N ARG A 16 36.40 16.07 13.51
CA ARG A 16 36.83 14.81 14.11
C ARG A 16 36.99 13.81 12.98
N ILE A 17 38.24 13.64 12.56
CA ILE A 17 38.68 12.56 11.68
C ILE A 17 38.57 11.28 12.50
N CYS A 18 37.46 10.56 12.37
CA CYS A 18 37.36 9.20 12.84
C CYS A 18 38.19 8.31 11.90
N ARG A 19 39.37 7.86 12.34
CA ARG A 19 40.07 6.75 11.70
C ARG A 19 39.17 5.49 11.78
N PRO A 20 38.93 4.77 10.68
CA PRO A 20 38.27 3.48 10.76
C PRO A 20 39.23 2.44 11.36
N PRO A 21 38.80 1.59 12.30
CA PRO A 21 39.57 0.40 12.62
C PRO A 21 39.45 -0.59 11.47
N HIS A 22 40.61 -1.04 10.97
CA HIS A 22 40.72 -2.21 10.10
C HIS A 22 40.08 -3.42 10.77
N VAL A 23 38.91 -3.84 10.29
CA VAL A 23 38.33 -5.16 10.57
C VAL A 23 37.84 -5.71 9.24
N GLY A 24 38.36 -6.89 8.88
CA GLY A 24 38.11 -7.58 7.63
C GLY A 24 36.63 -7.62 7.28
N LEU A 25 36.27 -6.84 6.26
CA LEU A 25 34.96 -6.85 5.66
C LEU A 25 34.83 -8.15 4.86
N HIS A 26 34.50 -9.25 5.54
CA HIS A 26 33.75 -10.30 4.87
C HIS A 26 32.54 -9.59 4.27
N LYS A 27 32.56 -9.36 2.96
CA LYS A 27 31.38 -8.99 2.18
C LYS A 27 30.39 -10.13 2.43
N ARG A 28 29.59 -10.01 3.49
CA ARG A 28 28.33 -10.74 3.62
C ARG A 28 27.52 -10.18 2.47
N CYS A 29 27.66 -10.79 1.31
CA CYS A 29 26.68 -10.71 0.26
C CYS A 29 25.40 -11.19 0.93
N HIS A 30 24.64 -10.25 1.50
CA HIS A 30 23.29 -10.55 1.93
C HIS A 30 22.63 -11.20 0.72
N PRO A 31 22.01 -12.38 0.89
CA PRO A 31 21.25 -12.97 -0.21
C PRO A 31 20.34 -11.88 -0.77
N PRO A 32 20.22 -11.76 -2.09
CA PRO A 32 19.41 -10.70 -2.70
C PRO A 32 18.03 -10.74 -2.04
N MET A 33 17.71 -9.66 -1.31
CA MET A 33 16.51 -9.62 -0.49
C MET A 33 15.30 -9.78 -1.43
N PRO A 34 14.40 -10.74 -1.18
CA PRO A 34 13.31 -11.01 -2.09
C PRO A 34 12.33 -9.83 -2.18
N PHE A 35 11.73 -9.70 -3.35
CA PHE A 35 10.63 -8.77 -3.60
C PHE A 35 9.32 -9.54 -3.51
N PHE A 36 8.28 -8.90 -2.99
CA PHE A 36 6.96 -9.49 -2.84
C PHE A 36 5.93 -8.53 -3.39
N HIS A 37 5.02 -9.04 -4.21
CA HIS A 37 3.83 -8.34 -4.64
C HIS A 37 2.71 -8.68 -3.67
N VAL A 38 2.11 -7.65 -3.08
CA VAL A 38 1.05 -7.79 -2.09
C VAL A 38 -0.16 -7.04 -2.61
N LEU A 39 -1.26 -7.76 -2.79
CA LEU A 39 -2.59 -7.21 -3.07
C LEU A 39 -3.28 -6.95 -1.74
N ILE A 40 -3.68 -5.70 -1.54
CA ILE A 40 -4.31 -5.21 -0.31
C ILE A 40 -5.72 -4.77 -0.66
N GLU A 41 -6.65 -5.20 0.16
CA GLU A 41 -8.04 -4.77 0.17
C GLU A 41 -8.25 -3.77 1.30
N GLY A 42 -8.85 -2.63 0.99
CA GLY A 42 -9.32 -1.65 1.95
C GLY A 42 -10.85 -1.67 2.01
N THR A 43 -11.42 -1.91 3.18
CA THR A 43 -12.87 -1.91 3.44
C THR A 43 -13.24 -0.88 4.52
N ASN A 44 -14.54 -0.66 4.72
CA ASN A 44 -15.09 0.42 5.55
C ASN A 44 -14.71 1.82 5.05
N LEU A 45 -14.53 1.95 3.74
CA LEU A 45 -14.51 3.24 3.08
C LEU A 45 -15.98 3.62 2.81
N TYR A 46 -16.35 4.88 3.04
CA TYR A 46 -17.66 5.38 2.60
C TYR A 46 -17.42 6.73 1.94
N ILE A 47 -17.34 6.70 0.61
CA ILE A 47 -17.29 7.91 -0.20
C ILE A 47 -18.63 7.99 -0.92
N ALA A 48 -19.37 9.07 -0.65
CA ALA A 48 -20.61 9.35 -1.35
C ALA A 48 -20.33 9.46 -2.86
N GLY A 49 -21.06 8.71 -3.67
CA GLY A 49 -21.00 8.85 -5.12
C GLY A 49 -21.54 10.22 -5.54
N GLU A 50 -21.04 10.76 -6.65
CA GLU A 50 -21.70 11.87 -7.33
C GLU A 50 -22.96 11.36 -8.05
N GLU A 51 -23.94 12.25 -8.28
CA GLU A 51 -25.28 12.00 -8.87
C GLU A 51 -25.41 10.66 -9.64
N ASP A 52 -26.33 9.80 -9.17
CA ASP A 52 -26.64 8.45 -9.68
C ASP A 52 -25.56 7.37 -9.56
N GLN A 53 -24.40 7.63 -8.93
CA GLN A 53 -23.41 6.58 -8.65
C GLN A 53 -23.60 5.96 -7.25
N PRO A 54 -23.52 4.61 -7.14
CA PRO A 54 -23.52 3.95 -5.85
C PRO A 54 -22.28 4.38 -5.02
N PRO A 55 -22.41 4.45 -3.68
CA PRO A 55 -21.31 4.83 -2.81
C PRO A 55 -20.16 3.83 -2.91
N ILE A 56 -18.93 4.33 -2.82
CA ILE A 56 -17.72 3.49 -2.83
C ILE A 56 -17.52 2.93 -1.42
N VAL A 57 -17.41 1.60 -1.32
CA VAL A 57 -17.29 0.88 -0.03
C VAL A 57 -15.88 0.38 0.28
N GLY A 58 -15.01 0.36 -0.73
CA GLY A 58 -13.66 -0.14 -0.59
C GLY A 58 -12.80 0.03 -1.84
N PHE A 59 -11.58 -0.49 -1.75
CA PHE A 59 -10.64 -0.49 -2.86
C PHE A 59 -9.68 -1.69 -2.81
N PHE A 60 -9.09 -1.99 -3.97
CA PHE A 60 -7.91 -2.82 -4.09
C PHE A 60 -6.70 -1.98 -4.47
N THR A 61 -5.55 -2.31 -3.89
CA THR A 61 -4.26 -1.73 -4.29
C THR A 61 -3.17 -2.78 -4.22
N SER A 62 -2.25 -2.74 -5.17
CA SER A 62 -1.06 -3.56 -5.14
C SER A 62 0.15 -2.75 -4.68
N ARG A 63 1.02 -3.40 -3.91
CA ARG A 63 2.32 -2.86 -3.49
C ARG A 63 3.38 -3.93 -3.66
N VAL A 64 4.46 -3.56 -4.33
CA VAL A 64 5.65 -4.40 -4.39
C VAL A 64 6.66 -3.90 -3.38
N VAL A 65 6.98 -4.75 -2.40
CA VAL A 65 7.87 -4.42 -1.29
C VAL A 65 9.03 -5.39 -1.19
N TRP A 66 10.19 -4.84 -0.88
CA TRP A 66 11.38 -5.57 -0.46
C TRP A 66 11.28 -5.96 1.03
N ALA A 67 11.43 -7.24 1.35
CA ALA A 67 11.41 -7.77 2.72
C ALA A 67 12.20 -9.07 2.85
N GLY A 68 12.52 -9.48 4.08
CA GLY A 68 13.22 -10.74 4.34
C GLY A 68 12.35 -11.99 4.14
N ASP A 69 11.05 -11.85 4.36
CA ASP A 69 10.05 -12.92 4.23
C ASP A 69 8.67 -12.34 3.86
N LEU A 70 7.73 -13.22 3.53
CA LEU A 70 6.37 -12.86 3.11
C LEU A 70 5.60 -12.10 4.20
N LYS A 71 5.73 -12.50 5.46
CA LYS A 71 5.02 -11.89 6.59
C LYS A 71 5.50 -10.46 6.85
N ALA A 72 6.80 -10.23 6.74
CA ALA A 72 7.41 -8.92 6.81
C ALA A 72 7.03 -8.05 5.62
N ALA A 73 6.87 -8.64 4.43
CA ALA A 73 6.36 -7.94 3.25
C ALA A 73 4.92 -7.46 3.46
N GLU A 74 4.03 -8.35 3.89
CA GLU A 74 2.62 -8.03 4.17
C GLU A 74 2.50 -6.90 5.20
N ALA A 75 3.18 -7.02 6.34
CA ALA A 75 3.17 -5.99 7.38
C ALA A 75 3.67 -4.64 6.85
N LYS A 76 4.73 -4.65 6.03
CA LYS A 76 5.31 -3.45 5.42
C LYS A 76 4.39 -2.83 4.37
N ALA A 77 3.74 -3.65 3.55
CA ALA A 77 2.81 -3.21 2.53
C ALA A 77 1.56 -2.57 3.17
N LEU A 78 0.98 -3.19 4.20
CA LEU A 78 -0.14 -2.63 4.97
C LEU A 78 0.23 -1.29 5.61
N ARG A 79 1.42 -1.20 6.21
CA ARG A 79 1.91 0.06 6.79
C ARG A 79 2.03 1.16 5.73
N ASN A 80 2.61 0.85 4.57
CA ASN A 80 2.74 1.82 3.49
C ASN A 80 1.38 2.33 3.00
N VAL A 81 0.39 1.45 2.81
CA VAL A 81 -0.96 1.86 2.40
C VAL A 81 -1.60 2.72 3.50
N ARG A 82 -1.49 2.33 4.77
CA ARG A 82 -2.01 3.12 5.88
C ARG A 82 -1.36 4.51 5.95
N ASP A 83 -0.05 4.60 5.76
CA ASP A 83 0.66 5.89 5.76
C ASP A 83 0.21 6.79 4.60
N VAL A 84 -0.04 6.22 3.41
CA VAL A 84 -0.59 6.97 2.26
C VAL A 84 -1.99 7.50 2.56
N TRP A 85 -2.84 6.71 3.21
CA TRP A 85 -4.21 7.11 3.53
C TRP A 85 -4.30 8.09 4.70
N THR A 86 -3.37 8.02 5.66
CA THR A 86 -3.39 8.90 6.85
C THR A 86 -2.58 10.19 6.67
N ARG A 87 -1.57 10.21 5.78
CA ARG A 87 -0.65 11.35 5.62
C ARG A 87 -0.47 11.82 4.19
N GLY A 88 -0.96 11.05 3.22
CA GLY A 88 -0.83 11.34 1.79
C GLY A 88 -2.07 12.01 1.23
N ASP A 89 -2.28 11.78 -0.06
CA ASP A 89 -3.32 12.45 -0.87
C ASP A 89 -4.76 12.14 -0.42
N CYS A 90 -4.94 11.15 0.45
CA CYS A 90 -6.26 10.76 0.98
C CYS A 90 -6.46 11.15 2.45
N ALA A 91 -5.54 11.91 3.06
CA ALA A 91 -5.59 12.27 4.48
C ALA A 91 -6.80 13.15 4.85
N ASP A 92 -7.33 13.92 3.90
CA ASP A 92 -8.48 14.80 4.14
C ASP A 92 -9.82 14.04 4.19
N GLN A 93 -9.82 12.73 3.89
CA GLN A 93 -11.01 11.90 3.95
C GLN A 93 -11.30 11.51 5.42
N PRO A 94 -12.49 11.81 5.98
CA PRO A 94 -12.82 11.48 7.37
C PRO A 94 -12.85 9.96 7.63
N THR A 95 -12.98 9.16 6.58
CA THR A 95 -13.00 7.69 6.61
C THR A 95 -11.59 7.08 6.63
N ALA A 96 -10.53 7.87 6.44
CA ALA A 96 -9.15 7.37 6.44
C ALA A 96 -8.73 6.70 7.76
N GLU A 97 -9.27 7.16 8.90
CA GLU A 97 -8.98 6.57 10.22
C GLU A 97 -9.76 5.28 10.49
N GLN A 98 -10.90 5.08 9.83
CA GLN A 98 -11.78 3.91 9.99
C GLN A 98 -11.49 2.78 8.99
N LEU A 99 -10.55 3.02 8.08
CA LEU A 99 -10.18 2.09 7.02
C LEU A 99 -9.63 0.77 7.60
N SER A 100 -10.30 -0.33 7.24
CA SER A 100 -9.84 -1.69 7.53
C SER A 100 -9.00 -2.19 6.36
N LEU A 101 -7.76 -2.60 6.60
CA LEU A 101 -6.85 -3.10 5.57
C LEU A 101 -6.58 -4.59 5.79
N ALA A 102 -6.78 -5.38 4.75
CA ALA A 102 -6.49 -6.82 4.72
C ALA A 102 -5.61 -7.18 3.53
N VAL A 103 -4.77 -8.20 3.68
CA VAL A 103 -4.04 -8.78 2.54
C VAL A 103 -4.94 -9.80 1.88
N SER A 104 -5.24 -9.58 0.60
CA SER A 104 -6.03 -10.51 -0.21
C SER A 104 -5.15 -11.56 -0.87
N GLU A 105 -4.00 -11.14 -1.42
CA GLU A 105 -3.05 -12.04 -2.08
C GLU A 105 -1.61 -11.57 -1.86
N SER A 106 -0.68 -12.50 -1.68
CA SER A 106 0.76 -12.20 -1.58
C SER A 106 1.58 -13.22 -2.35
N SER A 107 2.52 -12.75 -3.18
CA SER A 107 3.36 -13.59 -4.01
C SER A 107 4.78 -13.06 -4.12
N SER A 108 5.76 -13.96 -4.27
CA SER A 108 7.14 -13.56 -4.54
C SER A 108 7.26 -12.99 -5.95
N SER A 109 7.92 -11.84 -6.09
CA SER A 109 8.16 -11.17 -7.34
C SER A 109 9.65 -11.12 -7.68
N SER A 110 9.94 -11.10 -8.98
CA SER A 110 11.29 -10.85 -9.47
C SER A 110 11.64 -9.36 -9.41
N PHE A 111 12.94 -9.04 -9.35
CA PHE A 111 13.43 -7.66 -9.41
C PHE A 111 12.94 -6.89 -10.66
N ARG A 112 12.86 -7.57 -11.81
CA ARG A 112 12.37 -6.97 -13.06
C ARG A 112 10.90 -6.57 -12.97
N GLN A 113 10.06 -7.43 -12.38
CA GLN A 113 8.66 -7.11 -12.13
C GLN A 113 8.52 -5.95 -11.15
N TRP A 114 9.34 -5.91 -10.09
CA TRP A 114 9.36 -4.78 -9.15
C TRP A 114 9.67 -3.44 -9.84
N LEU A 115 10.62 -3.41 -10.77
CA LEU A 115 11.01 -2.18 -11.48
C LEU A 115 9.91 -1.66 -12.40
N LEU A 116 9.11 -2.56 -12.97
CA LEU A 116 8.05 -2.23 -13.92
C LEU A 116 6.68 -2.03 -13.26
N ALA A 117 6.52 -2.46 -12.01
CA ALA A 117 5.25 -2.38 -11.29
C ALA A 117 4.96 -0.94 -10.84
N PRO A 118 3.86 -0.32 -11.31
CA PRO A 118 3.44 0.96 -10.77
C PRO A 118 2.95 0.75 -9.33
N ASN A 119 3.76 1.17 -8.35
CA ASN A 119 3.40 1.16 -6.92
C ASN A 119 2.42 2.29 -6.56
N LYS A 120 1.46 2.58 -7.45
CA LYS A 120 0.52 3.69 -7.34
C LYS A 120 -0.85 3.28 -7.89
N GLY A 121 -1.88 3.90 -7.33
CA GLY A 121 -3.27 3.69 -7.75
C GLY A 121 -4.06 2.85 -6.76
N HIS A 122 -5.37 3.07 -6.79
CA HIS A 122 -6.39 2.36 -6.05
C HIS A 122 -7.52 2.05 -7.03
N VAL A 123 -7.96 0.80 -7.07
CA VAL A 123 -9.14 0.38 -7.85
C VAL A 123 -10.30 0.34 -6.87
N PHE A 124 -11.19 1.30 -6.97
CA PHE A 124 -12.35 1.43 -6.10
C PHE A 124 -13.49 0.53 -6.59
N PHE A 125 -14.22 -0.07 -5.66
CA PHE A 125 -15.43 -0.83 -5.97
C PHE A 125 -16.65 -0.22 -5.27
N PRO A 126 -17.79 -0.11 -5.98
CA PRO A 126 -19.01 0.42 -5.40
C PRO A 126 -19.64 -0.59 -4.45
N MET A 127 -20.56 -0.13 -3.62
CA MET A 127 -21.52 -1.01 -2.96
C MET A 127 -22.29 -1.73 -4.07
N GLU A 128 -22.12 -3.04 -4.19
CA GLU A 128 -22.99 -3.81 -5.09
C GLU A 128 -24.43 -3.55 -4.67
N PRO A 129 -25.32 -3.15 -5.60
CA PRO A 129 -26.73 -3.22 -5.30
C PRO A 129 -27.02 -4.68 -4.97
N VAL A 130 -27.69 -4.93 -3.83
CA VAL A 130 -28.19 -6.25 -3.49
C VAL A 130 -29.25 -6.58 -4.54
N ASP A 131 -28.81 -7.07 -5.69
CA ASP A 131 -29.69 -7.54 -6.74
C ASP A 131 -30.31 -8.82 -6.16
N GLU A 132 -31.59 -8.71 -5.85
CA GLU A 132 -32.37 -9.72 -5.15
C GLU A 132 -32.06 -11.10 -5.75
N ALA A 133 -31.72 -12.04 -4.86
CA ALA A 133 -31.42 -13.42 -5.16
C ALA A 133 -32.19 -13.92 -6.38
N GLN A 134 -31.47 -14.37 -7.42
CA GLN A 134 -32.13 -15.09 -8.50
C GLN A 134 -33.00 -16.18 -7.87
N PRO A 135 -34.32 -16.21 -8.17
CA PRO A 135 -35.19 -17.21 -7.61
C PRO A 135 -34.63 -18.56 -8.02
N ILE A 136 -34.24 -19.35 -7.03
CA ILE A 136 -33.77 -20.72 -7.20
C ILE A 136 -34.90 -21.44 -7.94
N ALA A 137 -34.75 -21.63 -9.26
CA ALA A 137 -35.75 -22.31 -10.04
C ALA A 137 -35.94 -23.70 -9.40
N PRO A 138 -37.18 -24.12 -9.09
CA PRO A 138 -37.39 -25.47 -8.61
C PRO A 138 -36.84 -26.43 -9.68
N ALA A 139 -36.01 -27.38 -9.25
CA ALA A 139 -35.45 -28.40 -10.11
C ALA A 139 -36.58 -29.28 -10.67
N ASP A 140 -37.15 -28.88 -11.79
CA ASP A 140 -38.08 -29.70 -12.57
C ASP A 140 -37.30 -30.84 -13.23
N GLY A 141 -37.75 -32.07 -12.99
CA GLY A 141 -37.50 -33.17 -13.91
C GLY A 141 -36.73 -34.37 -13.38
N PHE A 142 -37.16 -34.98 -12.27
CA PHE A 142 -36.95 -36.43 -12.10
C PHE A 142 -38.18 -37.18 -12.59
N ALA A 143 -38.31 -37.29 -13.91
CA ALA A 143 -39.28 -38.19 -14.52
C ALA A 143 -38.80 -39.63 -14.31
N ALA A 144 -39.51 -40.36 -13.45
CA ALA A 144 -39.36 -41.80 -13.32
C ALA A 144 -39.69 -42.50 -14.65
N ARG A 145 -38.77 -43.36 -15.10
CA ARG A 145 -39.04 -44.47 -16.01
C ARG A 145 -38.23 -45.67 -15.58
#